data_AF-A0A2U1FJL8-F1
#
_entry.id   AF-A0A2U1FJL8-F1
#
_cell.length_a   1.000
_cell.length_b   1.000
_cell.length_c   1.000
_cell.angle_alpha   90.00
_cell.angle_beta   90.00
_cell.angle_gamma   90.00
#
_symmetry.space_group_name_H-M   'P 1'
#
loop_
_entity.id
_entity.type
_entity.pdbx_description
1 polymer ?
#
loop_
_entity_poly.entity_id
_entity_poly.type
_entity_poly.pdbx_seq_one_letter_code
_entity_poly.pdbx_strand_id
1 'polypeptide(L)'
;MKLLHPLLRLLAVLIATASLSACYGYDPIKDKLNQLNNSLQNDNGETAPSTPEGLTTFDLTFSFEQWPDVDAALPAGEAGFSSTFWASASNDGFKAIPNQVLPYPVTPAAEGYEGRCVRMLTRPGMKFAGMGSYLVAASLFSGKVDISQLVLAPLEATYFGHIVHQRPVRMRGYYRYTAGPKLIDGSVGPDAMLEGRDSCTIAGIFYEVTLERPYLNGKNLYTAPSIVALARMRTDDTDGWQPFDLVFQTVGNTPVDLTKKKYRLALVFASSARGDEYIGAVDSELLIDELTLTLTTQPE
;
A
#
# COMPACT_ATOMS: atom_id res chain seq x y z
N MET A 1 52.70 -28.80 -56.47
CA MET A 1 51.73 -29.91 -56.44
C MET A 1 51.23 -30.06 -55.00
N LYS A 2 49.97 -29.66 -54.75
CA LYS A 2 49.05 -30.01 -53.65
C LYS A 2 49.37 -29.77 -52.15
N LEU A 3 48.31 -29.25 -51.50
CA LEU A 3 47.81 -29.41 -50.10
C LEU A 3 48.53 -28.61 -48.99
N LEU A 4 47.88 -28.08 -47.94
CA LEU A 4 46.51 -27.70 -47.55
C LEU A 4 46.67 -26.96 -46.18
N HIS A 5 45.78 -26.03 -45.85
CA HIS A 5 45.64 -25.27 -44.57
C HIS A 5 45.44 -26.18 -43.31
N PRO A 6 45.45 -25.71 -42.04
CA PRO A 6 45.08 -24.36 -41.57
C PRO A 6 45.86 -23.74 -40.38
N LEU A 7 45.94 -22.41 -40.35
CA LEU A 7 46.15 -21.63 -39.13
C LEU A 7 44.91 -20.75 -38.91
N LEU A 8 44.05 -21.27 -38.05
CA LEU A 8 42.90 -20.62 -37.46
C LEU A 8 43.34 -19.95 -36.16
N ARG A 9 42.67 -18.85 -35.79
CA ARG A 9 42.67 -18.14 -34.49
C ARG A 9 43.67 -16.99 -34.38
N LEU A 10 43.21 -15.75 -34.61
CA LEU A 10 42.87 -14.81 -33.54
C LEU A 10 42.34 -13.49 -34.15
N LEU A 11 41.08 -13.48 -34.60
CA LEU A 11 40.38 -12.22 -34.90
C LEU A 11 38.88 -12.41 -34.70
N ALA A 12 38.44 -12.31 -33.45
CA ALA A 12 37.05 -12.10 -33.07
C ALA A 12 37.01 -11.66 -31.60
N VAL A 13 35.96 -10.94 -31.24
CA VAL A 13 35.61 -10.43 -29.90
C VAL A 13 36.17 -9.04 -29.60
N LEU A 14 35.74 -8.06 -30.38
CA LEU A 14 35.29 -6.78 -29.84
C LEU A 14 33.89 -6.54 -30.40
N ILE A 15 32.97 -6.05 -29.57
CA ILE A 15 31.53 -5.82 -29.83
C ILE A 15 30.64 -7.05 -29.57
N ALA A 16 30.36 -7.31 -28.29
CA ALA A 16 29.18 -8.07 -27.87
C ALA A 16 28.81 -7.78 -26.41
N THR A 17 28.30 -6.57 -26.10
CA THR A 17 27.40 -6.34 -24.95
C THR A 17 26.47 -5.15 -25.20
N ALA A 18 25.83 -5.10 -26.38
CA ALA A 18 24.70 -4.22 -26.61
C ALA A 18 23.74 -4.89 -27.60
N SER A 19 23.06 -5.96 -27.14
CA SER A 19 21.81 -6.50 -27.72
C SER A 19 21.55 -7.94 -27.28
N LEU A 20 21.21 -8.16 -26.01
CA LEU A 20 20.57 -9.42 -25.57
C LEU A 20 19.72 -9.18 -24.32
N SER A 21 18.70 -8.32 -24.43
CA SER A 21 17.62 -8.23 -23.44
C SER A 21 16.26 -7.96 -24.07
N ALA A 22 16.10 -8.25 -25.37
CA ALA A 22 14.83 -8.09 -26.09
C ALA A 22 14.06 -9.42 -26.25
N CYS A 23 14.44 -10.46 -25.53
CA CYS A 23 13.70 -11.73 -25.45
C CYS A 23 13.75 -12.16 -23.98
N TYR A 24 12.59 -12.43 -23.38
CA TYR A 24 12.31 -12.43 -21.92
C TYR A 24 12.15 -11.01 -21.38
N GLY A 25 10.91 -10.63 -21.05
CA GLY A 25 10.54 -9.34 -20.45
C GLY A 25 11.07 -9.16 -19.03
N TYR A 26 12.38 -9.26 -18.86
CA TYR A 26 13.11 -9.04 -17.62
C TYR A 26 13.18 -7.54 -17.34
N ASP A 27 12.46 -7.10 -16.31
CA ASP A 27 12.52 -5.74 -15.77
C ASP A 27 13.15 -5.81 -14.37
N PRO A 28 14.44 -5.46 -14.22
CA PRO A 28 15.16 -5.62 -12.96
C PRO A 28 14.60 -4.76 -11.82
N ILE A 29 13.90 -3.65 -12.12
CA ILE A 29 13.25 -2.83 -11.09
C ILE A 29 11.99 -3.53 -10.60
N LYS A 30 11.18 -4.03 -11.53
CA LYS A 30 9.97 -4.79 -11.20
C LYS A 30 10.29 -6.07 -10.42
N ASP A 31 11.36 -6.77 -10.78
CA ASP A 31 11.78 -7.97 -10.07
C ASP A 31 12.31 -7.64 -8.67
N LYS A 32 13.10 -6.58 -8.51
CA LYS A 32 13.56 -6.10 -7.18
C LYS A 32 12.37 -5.66 -6.32
N LEU A 33 11.36 -5.00 -6.91
CA LEU A 33 10.10 -4.64 -6.23
C LEU A 33 9.33 -5.87 -5.78
N ASN A 34 9.19 -6.88 -6.62
CA ASN A 34 8.50 -8.11 -6.26
C ASN A 34 9.24 -8.85 -5.15
N GLN A 35 10.56 -8.95 -5.23
CA GLN A 35 11.40 -9.53 -4.18
C GLN A 35 11.28 -8.76 -2.87
N LEU A 36 11.35 -7.42 -2.92
CA LEU A 36 11.20 -6.55 -1.76
C LEU A 36 9.82 -6.73 -1.10
N ASN A 37 8.76 -6.67 -1.91
CA ASN A 37 7.39 -6.92 -1.43
C ASN A 37 7.26 -8.29 -0.78
N ASN A 38 7.82 -9.35 -1.38
CA ASN A 38 7.78 -10.69 -0.81
C ASN A 38 8.59 -10.78 0.49
N SER A 39 9.73 -10.10 0.59
CA SER A 39 10.52 -10.08 1.83
C SER A 39 9.79 -9.34 2.96
N LEU A 40 9.22 -8.17 2.67
CA LEU A 40 8.46 -7.35 3.63
C LEU A 40 7.13 -7.99 4.06
N GLN A 41 6.61 -8.94 3.28
CA GLN A 41 5.43 -9.73 3.67
C GLN A 41 5.76 -10.85 4.66
N ASN A 42 7.00 -11.35 4.67
CA ASN A 42 7.43 -12.50 5.47
C ASN A 42 8.30 -12.11 6.68
N ASP A 43 8.62 -10.82 6.83
CA ASP A 43 9.47 -10.33 7.90
C ASP A 43 8.64 -10.03 9.15
N ASN A 44 8.75 -10.89 10.17
CA ASN A 44 8.06 -10.78 11.47
C ASN A 44 8.69 -9.72 12.40
N GLY A 45 9.26 -8.66 11.85
CA GLY A 45 9.81 -7.54 12.63
C GLY A 45 11.18 -7.81 13.27
N GLU A 46 11.98 -8.76 12.76
CA GLU A 46 13.33 -8.95 13.29
C GLU A 46 14.33 -7.94 12.69
N THR A 47 14.55 -6.88 13.49
CA THR A 47 15.58 -5.83 13.35
C THR A 47 15.41 -4.86 12.17
N ALA A 48 14.74 -3.76 12.45
CA ALA A 48 14.75 -2.56 11.62
C ALA A 48 16.19 -2.03 11.44
N PRO A 49 16.65 -1.74 10.21
CA PRO A 49 17.91 -1.06 10.00
C PRO A 49 17.88 0.34 10.61
N SER A 50 18.98 0.75 11.23
CA SER A 50 19.15 2.10 11.78
C SER A 50 18.95 3.17 10.70
N THR A 51 18.36 4.30 11.08
CA THR A 51 18.37 5.53 10.27
C THR A 51 19.77 5.75 9.68
N PRO A 52 19.91 6.06 8.38
CA PRO A 52 21.23 6.37 7.84
C PRO A 52 21.86 7.49 8.67
N GLU A 53 23.05 7.23 9.23
CA GLU A 53 23.76 8.18 10.08
C GLU A 53 23.91 9.53 9.37
N GLY A 54 23.53 10.62 10.05
CA GLY A 54 23.73 12.00 9.56
C GLY A 54 22.54 12.72 8.94
N LEU A 55 21.37 12.08 8.78
CA LEU A 55 20.14 12.75 8.33
C LEU A 55 19.44 13.46 9.50
N THR A 56 19.12 14.74 9.33
CA THR A 56 18.22 15.45 10.25
C THR A 56 16.77 15.10 9.92
N THR A 57 15.96 14.81 10.93
CA THR A 57 14.58 14.32 10.75
C THR A 57 13.58 15.07 11.62
N PHE A 58 12.30 14.98 11.26
CA PHE A 58 11.18 15.39 12.10
C PHE A 58 10.04 14.38 11.97
N ASP A 59 9.17 14.38 12.98
CA ASP A 59 8.03 13.47 13.06
C ASP A 59 6.72 14.23 12.78
N LEU A 60 5.83 13.57 12.04
CA LEU A 60 4.44 13.95 11.85
C LEU A 60 3.57 12.89 12.52
N THR A 61 2.62 13.30 13.35
CA THR A 61 1.75 12.39 14.11
C THR A 61 0.30 12.50 13.66
N PHE A 62 -0.37 11.36 13.60
CA PHE A 62 -1.81 11.22 13.40
C PHE A 62 -2.36 10.42 14.58
N SER A 63 -3.01 11.12 15.50
CA SER A 63 -3.68 10.57 16.69
C SER A 63 -5.05 9.95 16.37
N PHE A 64 -5.68 10.35 15.26
CA PHE A 64 -7.01 9.91 14.85
C PHE A 64 -8.15 10.31 15.81
N GLU A 65 -7.99 11.40 16.55
CA GLU A 65 -9.01 11.90 17.47
C GLU A 65 -10.11 12.72 16.80
N GLN A 66 -9.76 13.40 15.69
CA GLN A 66 -10.62 14.37 15.04
C GLN A 66 -11.41 13.74 13.91
N TRP A 67 -12.73 13.72 14.03
CA TRP A 67 -13.65 13.20 13.02
C TRP A 67 -14.75 14.23 12.73
N PRO A 68 -15.06 14.51 11.46
CA PRO A 68 -16.18 15.37 11.11
C PRO A 68 -17.51 14.69 11.46
N ASP A 69 -18.51 15.49 11.85
CA ASP A 69 -19.88 15.02 12.09
C ASP A 69 -20.65 14.91 10.77
N VAL A 70 -20.31 13.88 10.00
CA VAL A 70 -20.94 13.56 8.70
C VAL A 70 -21.14 12.06 8.55
N ASP A 71 -22.09 11.68 7.71
CA ASP A 71 -22.28 10.29 7.33
C ASP A 71 -21.01 9.72 6.64
N ALA A 72 -20.66 8.47 6.95
CA ALA A 72 -19.44 7.80 6.50
C ALA A 72 -18.12 8.57 6.80
N ALA A 73 -18.07 9.31 7.93
CA ALA A 73 -16.91 10.10 8.33
C ALA A 73 -15.60 9.31 8.30
N LEU A 74 -14.53 10.02 7.92
CA LEU A 74 -13.13 9.59 7.97
C LEU A 74 -12.37 10.50 8.94
N PRO A 75 -11.23 10.07 9.51
CA PRO A 75 -10.45 10.94 10.38
C PRO A 75 -9.98 12.16 9.58
N ALA A 76 -9.92 13.32 10.24
CA ALA A 76 -9.32 14.50 9.67
C ALA A 76 -7.81 14.28 9.43
N GLY A 77 -7.23 15.01 8.47
CA GLY A 77 -5.78 15.12 8.41
C GLY A 77 -5.23 15.85 9.63
N GLU A 78 -4.06 15.43 10.07
CA GLU A 78 -3.33 16.03 11.20
C GLU A 78 -1.96 16.53 10.72
N ALA A 79 -1.14 17.03 11.64
CA ALA A 79 0.24 17.48 11.36
C ALA A 79 0.35 18.48 10.19
N GLY A 80 -0.66 19.36 10.04
CA GLY A 80 -0.72 20.38 8.99
C GLY A 80 -1.31 19.92 7.65
N PHE A 81 -1.73 18.67 7.54
CA PHE A 81 -2.46 18.19 6.36
C PHE A 81 -3.92 18.65 6.37
N SER A 82 -4.56 18.65 5.18
CA SER A 82 -5.96 19.05 5.05
C SER A 82 -6.91 18.05 5.73
N SER A 83 -8.12 18.50 6.08
CA SER A 83 -9.17 17.62 6.61
C SER A 83 -9.56 16.48 5.64
N THR A 84 -9.21 16.58 4.37
CA THR A 84 -9.44 15.58 3.31
C THR A 84 -8.20 14.76 2.99
N PHE A 85 -7.24 14.67 3.92
CA PHE A 85 -6.01 13.90 3.73
C PHE A 85 -6.28 12.41 3.51
N TRP A 86 -7.22 11.88 4.29
CA TRP A 86 -7.63 10.48 4.24
C TRP A 86 -8.80 10.26 3.29
N ALA A 87 -8.80 9.09 2.65
CA ALA A 87 -9.82 8.63 1.73
C ALA A 87 -10.12 7.14 1.95
N SER A 88 -11.32 6.70 1.58
CA SER A 88 -11.76 5.31 1.71
C SER A 88 -12.73 4.93 0.60
N ALA A 89 -12.22 4.29 -0.44
CA ALA A 89 -13.06 3.71 -1.49
C ALA A 89 -14.04 2.65 -0.95
N SER A 90 -13.69 1.99 0.16
CA SER A 90 -14.59 1.06 0.82
C SER A 90 -15.81 1.77 1.43
N ASN A 91 -15.65 2.94 2.07
CA ASN A 91 -16.81 3.68 2.57
C ASN A 91 -17.69 4.21 1.42
N ASP A 92 -17.07 4.79 0.39
CA ASP A 92 -17.79 5.31 -0.78
C ASP A 92 -18.53 4.20 -1.53
N GLY A 93 -17.88 3.05 -1.74
CA GLY A 93 -18.48 1.90 -2.43
C GLY A 93 -19.59 1.25 -1.61
N PHE A 94 -19.40 1.17 -0.30
CA PHE A 94 -20.41 0.61 0.62
C PHE A 94 -21.66 1.49 0.71
N LYS A 95 -21.50 2.82 0.62
CA LYS A 95 -22.63 3.77 0.54
C LYS A 95 -23.52 3.52 -0.67
N ALA A 96 -22.98 2.96 -1.76
CA ALA A 96 -23.75 2.64 -2.96
C ALA A 96 -24.58 1.34 -2.84
N ILE A 97 -24.40 0.55 -1.77
CA ILE A 97 -25.18 -0.67 -1.54
C ILE A 97 -26.61 -0.30 -1.09
N PRO A 98 -27.66 -0.75 -1.78
CA PRO A 98 -29.04 -0.44 -1.41
C PRO A 98 -29.44 -1.00 -0.04
N ASN A 99 -30.18 -0.21 0.75
CA ASN A 99 -30.71 -0.59 2.07
C ASN A 99 -29.64 -1.09 3.06
N GLN A 100 -28.42 -0.55 2.96
CA GLN A 100 -27.33 -0.92 3.82
C GLN A 100 -27.57 -0.45 5.27
N VAL A 101 -27.55 -1.38 6.22
CA VAL A 101 -27.81 -1.11 7.66
C VAL A 101 -26.63 -1.44 8.58
N LEU A 102 -25.59 -2.09 8.07
CA LEU A 102 -24.38 -2.32 8.85
C LEU A 102 -23.55 -1.03 8.91
N PRO A 103 -22.78 -0.80 10.00
CA PRO A 103 -21.85 0.31 10.05
C PRO A 103 -20.85 0.26 8.90
N TYR A 104 -20.37 1.44 8.48
CA TYR A 104 -19.39 1.58 7.41
C TYR A 104 -18.13 0.74 7.64
N PRO A 105 -17.39 0.37 6.57
CA PRO A 105 -16.12 -0.34 6.67
C PRO A 105 -15.08 0.41 7.51
N VAL A 106 -14.99 1.74 7.38
CA VAL A 106 -14.10 2.59 8.18
C VAL A 106 -14.91 3.49 9.09
N THR A 107 -14.60 3.44 10.40
CA THR A 107 -15.31 4.16 11.47
C THR A 107 -14.34 4.55 12.59
N PRO A 108 -14.67 5.55 13.44
CA PRO A 108 -13.97 5.72 14.71
C PRO A 108 -14.31 4.57 15.68
N ALA A 109 -13.37 4.20 16.54
CA ALA A 109 -13.62 3.38 17.72
C ALA A 109 -13.15 4.13 18.98
N ALA A 110 -13.84 3.92 20.11
CA ALA A 110 -13.58 4.66 21.35
C ALA A 110 -12.48 4.00 22.22
N GLU A 111 -12.14 2.77 21.89
CA GLU A 111 -11.17 1.91 22.58
C GLU A 111 -9.81 1.89 21.85
N GLY A 112 -9.27 3.08 21.58
CA GLY A 112 -7.94 3.27 21.04
C GLY A 112 -6.83 2.77 21.96
N TYR A 113 -5.60 2.77 21.45
CA TYR A 113 -4.41 2.67 22.29
C TYR A 113 -4.33 3.91 23.19
N GLU A 114 -4.57 5.10 22.62
CA GLU A 114 -4.86 6.34 23.33
C GLU A 114 -6.15 6.94 22.76
N GLY A 115 -7.15 7.21 23.62
CA GLY A 115 -8.40 7.82 23.19
C GLY A 115 -9.13 7.06 22.06
N ARG A 116 -9.37 7.71 20.92
CA ARG A 116 -10.07 7.15 19.76
C ARG A 116 -9.09 6.72 18.68
N CYS A 117 -9.41 5.60 18.03
CA CYS A 117 -8.60 5.10 16.92
C CYS A 117 -9.42 4.92 15.62
N VAL A 118 -8.73 4.59 14.52
CA VAL A 118 -9.38 4.16 13.28
C VAL A 118 -9.73 2.68 13.40
N ARG A 119 -10.99 2.34 13.11
CA ARG A 119 -11.46 0.97 12.94
C ARG A 119 -11.77 0.68 11.49
N MET A 120 -11.13 -0.34 10.93
CA MET A 120 -11.36 -0.89 9.62
C MET A 120 -11.92 -2.30 9.76
N LEU A 121 -13.17 -2.51 9.36
CA LEU A 121 -13.85 -3.80 9.43
C LEU A 121 -14.30 -4.27 8.04
N THR A 122 -13.80 -5.41 7.60
CA THR A 122 -14.24 -6.04 6.35
C THR A 122 -15.73 -6.40 6.42
N ARG A 123 -16.51 -5.97 5.43
CA ARG A 123 -17.97 -6.15 5.40
C ARG A 123 -18.42 -7.12 4.31
N PRO A 124 -19.60 -7.73 4.45
CA PRO A 124 -20.29 -8.35 3.33
C PRO A 124 -20.52 -7.30 2.23
N GLY A 125 -20.23 -7.68 0.99
CA GLY A 125 -20.55 -6.88 -0.19
C GLY A 125 -21.85 -7.32 -0.85
N MET A 126 -22.22 -6.62 -1.93
CA MET A 126 -23.30 -7.01 -2.81
C MET A 126 -22.79 -7.05 -4.26
N LYS A 127 -22.98 -8.20 -4.92
CA LYS A 127 -22.71 -8.37 -6.34
C LYS A 127 -24.01 -8.51 -7.10
N PHE A 128 -24.24 -7.65 -8.10
CA PHE A 128 -25.43 -7.66 -8.93
C PHE A 128 -25.07 -7.49 -10.40
N ALA A 129 -25.61 -8.35 -11.26
CA ALA A 129 -25.36 -8.33 -12.71
C ALA A 129 -23.86 -8.27 -13.09
N GLY A 130 -22.99 -8.94 -12.31
CA GLY A 130 -21.54 -8.97 -12.54
C GLY A 130 -20.76 -7.78 -11.98
N MET A 131 -21.44 -6.74 -11.47
CA MET A 131 -20.80 -5.59 -10.81
C MET A 131 -20.77 -5.77 -9.29
N GLY A 132 -19.72 -5.27 -8.66
CA GLY A 132 -19.49 -5.39 -7.22
C GLY A 132 -18.82 -6.71 -6.81
N SER A 133 -18.80 -6.95 -5.51
CA SER A 133 -18.19 -8.11 -4.86
C SER A 133 -19.03 -8.56 -3.67
N TYR A 134 -18.86 -9.80 -3.22
CA TYR A 134 -19.48 -10.32 -2.00
C TYR A 134 -18.71 -9.97 -0.73
N LEU A 135 -17.59 -9.24 -0.86
CA LEU A 135 -16.70 -8.84 0.21
C LEU A 135 -16.21 -7.41 -0.05
N VAL A 136 -16.31 -6.54 0.96
CA VAL A 136 -15.76 -5.18 0.94
C VAL A 136 -14.72 -5.09 2.04
N ALA A 137 -13.45 -5.25 1.69
CA ALA A 137 -12.36 -5.00 2.63
C ALA A 137 -12.32 -3.51 2.99
N ALA A 138 -12.24 -3.19 4.28
CA ALA A 138 -12.09 -1.83 4.73
C ALA A 138 -10.68 -1.34 4.40
N SER A 139 -10.58 -0.12 3.86
CA SER A 139 -9.30 0.53 3.62
C SER A 139 -9.37 2.02 3.95
N LEU A 140 -8.31 2.50 4.60
CA LEU A 140 -8.03 3.91 4.81
C LEU A 140 -6.69 4.23 4.15
N PHE A 141 -6.67 5.23 3.30
CA PHE A 141 -5.43 5.64 2.65
C PHE A 141 -5.33 7.15 2.49
N SER A 142 -4.11 7.67 2.52
CA SER A 142 -3.88 9.06 2.16
C SER A 142 -4.06 9.22 0.65
N GLY A 143 -4.90 10.15 0.19
CA GLY A 143 -5.14 10.34 -1.25
C GLY A 143 -6.56 10.81 -1.54
N LYS A 144 -7.17 10.27 -2.58
CA LYS A 144 -8.57 10.55 -2.95
C LYS A 144 -9.21 9.41 -3.74
N VAL A 145 -10.53 9.42 -3.81
CA VAL A 145 -11.32 8.49 -4.64
C VAL A 145 -11.95 9.25 -5.80
N ASP A 146 -11.85 8.70 -7.01
CA ASP A 146 -12.69 9.10 -8.14
C ASP A 146 -14.02 8.34 -8.10
N ILE A 147 -15.00 8.94 -7.41
CA ILE A 147 -16.34 8.38 -7.21
C ILE A 147 -17.01 8.05 -8.56
N SER A 148 -16.71 8.82 -9.62
CA SER A 148 -17.30 8.61 -10.95
C SER A 148 -16.88 7.29 -11.59
N GLN A 149 -15.71 6.75 -11.20
CA GLN A 149 -15.17 5.49 -11.70
C GLN A 149 -15.33 4.33 -10.73
N LEU A 150 -15.65 4.60 -9.46
CA LEU A 150 -15.61 3.61 -8.38
C LEU A 150 -16.40 2.33 -8.66
N VAL A 151 -17.57 2.44 -9.29
CA VAL A 151 -18.43 1.28 -9.60
C VAL A 151 -17.88 0.45 -10.77
N LEU A 152 -17.32 1.11 -11.79
CA LEU A 152 -16.89 0.46 -13.04
C LEU A 152 -15.44 -0.07 -12.96
N ALA A 153 -14.58 0.67 -12.26
CA ALA A 153 -13.15 0.43 -12.17
C ALA A 153 -12.64 0.79 -10.76
N PRO A 154 -13.03 0.01 -9.73
CA PRO A 154 -12.75 0.34 -8.33
C PRO A 154 -11.25 0.47 -8.03
N LEU A 155 -10.40 -0.37 -8.64
CA LEU A 155 -8.94 -0.30 -8.46
C LEU A 155 -8.36 0.98 -9.10
N GLU A 156 -8.89 1.43 -10.23
CA GLU A 156 -8.45 2.67 -10.87
C GLU A 156 -8.99 3.93 -10.21
N ALA A 157 -10.12 3.82 -9.49
CA ALA A 157 -10.76 4.92 -8.79
C ALA A 157 -9.99 5.36 -7.53
N THR A 158 -9.11 4.52 -6.96
CA THR A 158 -8.30 4.90 -5.80
C THR A 158 -7.03 5.61 -6.24
N TYR A 159 -6.89 6.89 -5.94
CA TYR A 159 -5.66 7.65 -6.21
C TYR A 159 -4.87 7.84 -4.92
N PHE A 160 -3.72 7.19 -4.85
CA PHE A 160 -2.92 7.14 -3.65
C PHE A 160 -1.97 8.34 -3.53
N GLY A 161 -1.78 8.80 -2.30
CA GLY A 161 -0.72 9.69 -1.86
C GLY A 161 -0.87 11.18 -2.14
N HIS A 162 -0.18 11.96 -1.31
CA HIS A 162 -0.07 13.42 -1.42
C HIS A 162 1.33 13.84 -1.83
N ILE A 163 1.45 15.02 -2.44
CA ILE A 163 2.77 15.58 -2.79
C ILE A 163 3.55 15.84 -1.50
N VAL A 164 4.81 15.41 -1.49
CA VAL A 164 5.73 15.62 -0.39
C VAL A 164 7.05 16.23 -0.88
N HIS A 165 7.72 16.96 0.00
CA HIS A 165 9.01 17.62 -0.27
C HIS A 165 10.13 17.06 0.60
N GLN A 166 9.88 15.94 1.27
CA GLN A 166 10.78 15.26 2.18
C GLN A 166 10.77 13.77 1.89
N ARG A 167 11.87 13.08 2.20
CA ARG A 167 11.96 11.64 2.06
C ARG A 167 11.40 10.96 3.31
N PRO A 168 10.54 9.95 3.18
CA PRO A 168 10.11 9.18 4.32
C PRO A 168 11.22 8.23 4.76
N VAL A 169 11.41 8.15 6.07
CA VAL A 169 12.43 7.31 6.72
C VAL A 169 11.76 6.14 7.41
N ARG A 170 10.70 6.41 8.18
CA ARG A 170 10.09 5.42 9.08
C ARG A 170 8.61 5.68 9.28
N MET A 171 7.85 4.62 9.49
CA MET A 171 6.44 4.67 9.88
C MET A 171 6.23 3.79 11.11
N ARG A 172 5.74 4.40 12.19
CA ARG A 172 5.53 3.79 13.51
C ARG A 172 4.10 3.99 13.95
N GLY A 173 3.63 3.17 14.88
CA GLY A 173 2.34 3.36 15.54
C GLY A 173 1.92 2.10 16.28
N TYR A 174 0.63 2.02 16.60
CA TYR A 174 0.04 0.87 17.26
C TYR A 174 -1.07 0.29 16.40
N TYR A 175 -1.22 -1.02 16.44
CA TYR A 175 -2.27 -1.73 15.75
C TYR A 175 -2.81 -2.89 16.59
N ARG A 176 -4.05 -3.27 16.31
CA ARG A 176 -4.64 -4.52 16.77
C ARG A 176 -5.33 -5.17 15.57
N TYR A 177 -5.13 -6.47 15.39
CA TYR A 177 -5.79 -7.20 14.31
C TYR A 177 -6.48 -8.46 14.80
N THR A 178 -7.67 -8.71 14.26
CA THR A 178 -8.38 -9.99 14.42
C THR A 178 -9.00 -10.37 13.09
N ALA A 179 -8.59 -11.50 12.54
CA ALA A 179 -9.12 -12.04 11.30
C ALA A 179 -10.56 -12.54 11.50
N GLY A 180 -11.40 -12.30 10.50
CA GLY A 180 -12.73 -12.86 10.43
C GLY A 180 -12.71 -14.40 10.39
N PRO A 181 -13.83 -15.06 10.71
CA PRO A 181 -13.85 -16.51 10.92
C PRO A 181 -13.64 -17.34 9.65
N LYS A 182 -13.89 -16.76 8.47
CA LYS A 182 -13.96 -17.49 7.19
C LYS A 182 -13.30 -16.68 6.08
N LEU A 183 -12.13 -17.15 5.62
CA LEU A 183 -11.50 -16.60 4.43
C LEU A 183 -12.30 -17.03 3.19
N ILE A 184 -12.68 -16.07 2.35
CA ILE A 184 -13.46 -16.30 1.15
C ILE A 184 -12.86 -15.61 -0.08
N ASP A 185 -13.20 -16.15 -1.26
CA ASP A 185 -13.12 -15.43 -2.53
C ASP A 185 -14.44 -14.71 -2.80
N GLY A 186 -14.51 -13.45 -2.37
CA GLY A 186 -15.67 -12.57 -2.56
C GLY A 186 -15.92 -12.19 -4.02
N SER A 187 -15.03 -12.52 -4.96
CA SER A 187 -15.31 -12.36 -6.39
C SER A 187 -16.20 -13.49 -6.92
N VAL A 188 -16.14 -14.67 -6.29
CA VAL A 188 -16.89 -15.88 -6.66
C VAL A 188 -18.23 -15.95 -5.92
N GLY A 189 -18.23 -15.84 -4.59
CA GLY A 189 -19.43 -16.02 -3.78
C GLY A 189 -19.20 -15.78 -2.28
N PRO A 190 -20.26 -15.52 -1.51
CA PRO A 190 -20.15 -15.32 -0.05
C PRO A 190 -19.75 -16.61 0.70
N ASP A 191 -19.96 -17.78 0.08
CA ASP A 191 -19.60 -19.11 0.62
C ASP A 191 -18.41 -19.75 -0.10
N ALA A 192 -17.69 -19.01 -0.94
CA ALA A 192 -16.52 -19.50 -1.68
C ALA A 192 -15.29 -19.55 -0.77
N MET A 193 -15.29 -20.48 0.17
CA MET A 193 -14.28 -20.64 1.21
C MET A 193 -12.90 -20.94 0.61
N LEU A 194 -11.87 -20.32 1.19
CA LEU A 194 -10.46 -20.60 0.93
C LEU A 194 -9.81 -21.17 2.20
N GLU A 195 -8.76 -21.97 2.00
CA GLU A 195 -7.91 -22.41 3.10
C GLU A 195 -7.06 -21.24 3.64
N GLY A 196 -6.83 -21.23 4.96
CA GLY A 196 -5.99 -20.23 5.63
C GLY A 196 -6.76 -19.21 6.45
N ARG A 197 -6.05 -18.18 6.92
CA ARG A 197 -6.59 -17.04 7.68
C ARG A 197 -6.40 -15.76 6.87
N ASP A 198 -7.29 -14.80 7.10
CA ASP A 198 -7.10 -13.45 6.59
C ASP A 198 -5.97 -12.74 7.35
N SER A 199 -5.39 -11.72 6.73
CA SER A 199 -4.34 -10.87 7.31
C SER A 199 -4.59 -9.42 6.90
N CYS A 200 -4.10 -8.45 7.67
CA CYS A 200 -4.20 -7.05 7.28
C CYS A 200 -2.95 -6.55 6.55
N THR A 201 -3.00 -5.32 6.03
CA THR A 201 -1.84 -4.63 5.47
C THR A 201 -1.71 -3.23 6.07
N ILE A 202 -0.47 -2.89 6.44
CA ILE A 202 -0.04 -1.54 6.82
C ILE A 202 1.14 -1.19 5.90
N ALA A 203 1.03 -0.10 5.15
CA ALA A 203 2.02 0.25 4.12
C ALA A 203 2.23 1.76 3.96
N GLY A 204 3.47 2.12 3.63
CA GLY A 204 3.92 3.42 3.16
C GLY A 204 4.63 3.28 1.83
N ILE A 205 4.20 4.02 0.81
CA ILE A 205 4.72 3.95 -0.56
C ILE A 205 5.19 5.34 -0.99
N PHE A 206 6.47 5.48 -1.27
CA PHE A 206 7.07 6.71 -1.78
C PHE A 206 7.46 6.52 -3.25
N TYR A 207 6.97 7.42 -4.12
CA TYR A 207 7.12 7.23 -5.56
C TYR A 207 7.22 8.55 -6.34
N GLU A 208 7.92 8.49 -7.47
CA GLU A 208 8.07 9.60 -8.41
C GLU A 208 6.80 9.78 -9.26
N VAL A 209 6.44 11.04 -9.54
CA VAL A 209 5.29 11.37 -10.40
C VAL A 209 5.67 12.30 -11.55
N THR A 210 4.95 12.17 -12.66
CA THR A 210 5.02 13.09 -13.81
C THR A 210 3.67 13.74 -14.05
N LEU A 211 3.59 14.68 -14.99
CA LEU A 211 2.32 15.30 -15.38
C LEU A 211 1.35 14.29 -15.98
N GLU A 212 1.88 13.32 -16.74
CA GLU A 212 1.12 12.28 -17.43
C GLU A 212 0.72 11.13 -16.49
N ARG A 213 1.51 10.90 -15.43
CA ARG A 213 1.25 9.88 -14.40
C ARG A 213 1.28 10.51 -13.01
N PRO A 214 0.23 11.26 -12.65
CA PRO A 214 0.22 12.03 -11.41
C PRO A 214 -0.09 11.17 -10.16
N TYR A 215 -0.60 9.95 -10.31
CA TYR A 215 -0.98 9.05 -9.21
C TYR A 215 -0.68 7.59 -9.53
N LEU A 216 -0.40 6.80 -8.49
CA LEU A 216 -0.61 5.35 -8.51
C LEU A 216 -2.05 5.04 -8.10
N ASN A 217 -2.50 3.84 -8.46
CA ASN A 217 -3.83 3.32 -8.15
C ASN A 217 -3.78 1.85 -7.73
N GLY A 218 -4.93 1.25 -7.45
CA GLY A 218 -5.05 -0.11 -6.91
C GLY A 218 -4.42 -1.18 -7.79
N LYS A 219 -4.24 -0.91 -9.09
CA LYS A 219 -3.60 -1.85 -10.02
C LYS A 219 -2.07 -1.89 -9.91
N ASN A 220 -1.45 -0.81 -9.43
CA ASN A 220 0.00 -0.63 -9.55
C ASN A 220 0.69 -0.08 -8.30
N LEU A 221 -0.04 0.14 -7.20
CA LEU A 221 0.46 0.73 -5.96
C LEU A 221 1.73 0.05 -5.41
N TYR A 222 1.86 -1.27 -5.59
CA TYR A 222 3.00 -2.04 -5.10
C TYR A 222 3.98 -2.48 -6.18
N THR A 223 3.67 -2.27 -7.45
CA THR A 223 4.40 -2.88 -8.58
C THR A 223 4.90 -1.87 -9.61
N ALA A 224 4.48 -0.60 -9.51
CA ALA A 224 4.88 0.43 -10.44
C ALA A 224 6.40 0.69 -10.37
N PRO A 225 7.09 0.80 -11.51
CA PRO A 225 8.53 1.06 -11.54
C PRO A 225 8.90 2.47 -11.04
N SER A 226 7.91 3.35 -10.85
CA SER A 226 8.10 4.68 -10.25
C SER A 226 8.21 4.66 -8.73
N ILE A 227 8.00 3.51 -8.09
CA ILE A 227 8.17 3.35 -6.64
C ILE A 227 9.67 3.44 -6.30
N VAL A 228 9.97 4.28 -5.31
CA VAL A 228 11.33 4.64 -4.90
C VAL A 228 11.64 4.11 -3.52
N ALA A 229 10.67 4.05 -2.62
CA ALA A 229 10.82 3.40 -1.33
C ALA A 229 9.50 2.81 -0.85
N LEU A 230 9.58 1.70 -0.11
CA LEU A 230 8.44 0.97 0.42
C LEU A 230 8.70 0.58 1.87
N ALA A 231 7.73 0.88 2.74
CA ALA A 231 7.59 0.31 4.07
C ALA A 231 6.30 -0.50 4.05
N ARG A 232 6.32 -1.79 4.40
CA ARG A 232 5.11 -2.61 4.38
C ARG A 232 5.23 -3.75 5.38
N MET A 233 4.11 -4.09 5.99
CA MET A 233 3.93 -5.36 6.70
C MET A 233 2.56 -5.96 6.41
N ARG A 234 2.48 -7.27 6.61
CA ARG A 234 1.24 -8.03 6.79
C ARG A 234 1.30 -8.68 8.16
N THR A 235 0.16 -8.86 8.79
CA THR A 235 0.09 -9.42 10.14
C THR A 235 -1.19 -10.22 10.28
N ASP A 236 -1.04 -11.32 10.99
CA ASP A 236 -2.13 -12.16 11.46
C ASP A 236 -2.66 -11.60 12.80
N ASP A 237 -3.51 -12.37 13.48
CA ASP A 237 -4.13 -12.01 14.75
C ASP A 237 -3.09 -11.53 15.79
N THR A 238 -3.43 -10.47 16.51
CA THR A 238 -2.61 -9.96 17.61
C THR A 238 -3.24 -10.23 18.97
N ASP A 239 -2.40 -10.42 19.98
CA ASP A 239 -2.85 -10.38 21.37
C ASP A 239 -2.86 -8.92 21.86
N GLY A 240 -4.01 -8.25 21.69
CA GLY A 240 -4.17 -6.84 22.04
C GLY A 240 -3.42 -5.88 21.11
N TRP A 241 -3.18 -4.66 21.61
CA TRP A 241 -2.43 -3.63 20.90
C TRP A 241 -0.95 -3.98 20.81
N GLN A 242 -0.40 -3.91 19.60
CA GLN A 242 1.01 -4.17 19.31
C GLN A 242 1.62 -2.93 18.65
N PRO A 243 2.87 -2.56 19.00
CA PRO A 243 3.59 -1.55 18.26
C PRO A 243 4.01 -2.10 16.90
N PHE A 244 4.08 -1.25 15.88
CA PHE A 244 4.78 -1.54 14.64
C PHE A 244 5.82 -0.48 14.35
N ASP A 245 6.86 -0.89 13.64
CA ASP A 245 7.96 0.00 13.33
C ASP A 245 8.64 -0.36 11.98
N LEU A 246 8.21 0.33 10.92
CA LEU A 246 8.58 0.02 9.54
C LEU A 246 9.55 1.06 8.98
N VAL A 247 10.70 0.61 8.48
CA VAL A 247 11.66 1.45 7.77
C VAL A 247 11.33 1.45 6.29
N PHE A 248 11.38 2.63 5.65
CA PHE A 248 11.23 2.74 4.21
C PHE A 248 12.46 2.20 3.50
N GLN A 249 12.32 1.04 2.87
CA GLN A 249 13.40 0.40 2.12
C GLN A 249 13.41 0.95 0.69
N THR A 250 14.56 1.47 0.26
CA THR A 250 14.74 2.02 -1.09
C THR A 250 14.66 0.93 -2.16
N VAL A 251 13.91 1.23 -3.20
CA VAL A 251 13.74 0.42 -4.39
C VAL A 251 14.72 0.89 -5.47
N GLY A 252 15.44 -0.06 -6.06
CA GLY A 252 16.45 0.27 -7.07
C GLY A 252 17.66 1.01 -6.48
N ASN A 253 18.40 1.71 -7.34
CA ASN A 253 19.60 2.49 -6.98
C ASN A 253 19.49 3.96 -7.46
N THR A 254 18.33 4.38 -7.94
CA THR A 254 18.14 5.73 -8.49
C THR A 254 18.06 6.72 -7.33
N PRO A 255 18.96 7.73 -7.27
CA PRO A 255 18.88 8.75 -6.24
C PRO A 255 17.58 9.53 -6.36
N VAL A 256 16.98 9.84 -5.21
CA VAL A 256 15.86 10.78 -5.13
C VAL A 256 16.41 12.18 -5.41
N ASP A 257 15.72 12.97 -6.24
CA ASP A 257 16.08 14.37 -6.52
C ASP A 257 14.83 15.23 -6.29
N LEU A 258 14.62 15.66 -5.04
CA LEU A 258 13.45 16.46 -4.64
C LEU A 258 13.47 17.87 -5.24
N THR A 259 14.61 18.30 -5.80
CA THR A 259 14.76 19.64 -6.41
C THR A 259 14.25 19.69 -7.84
N LYS A 260 14.35 18.59 -8.59
CA LYS A 260 13.94 18.52 -10.01
C LYS A 260 12.70 17.69 -10.26
N LYS A 261 12.41 16.73 -9.38
CA LYS A 261 11.32 15.76 -9.55
C LYS A 261 10.25 15.97 -8.49
N LYS A 262 9.06 15.46 -8.79
CA LYS A 262 7.93 15.48 -7.88
C LYS A 262 7.69 14.08 -7.36
N TYR A 263 7.34 13.99 -6.09
CA TYR A 263 7.09 12.73 -5.44
C TYR A 263 5.80 12.78 -4.65
N ARG A 264 5.20 11.61 -4.49
CA ARG A 264 4.08 11.40 -3.58
C ARG A 264 4.41 10.35 -2.54
N LEU A 265 3.81 10.52 -1.38
CA LEU A 265 3.80 9.53 -0.31
C LEU A 265 2.38 9.07 -0.08
N ALA A 266 2.15 7.77 -0.19
CA ALA A 266 0.90 7.12 0.16
C ALA A 266 1.06 6.32 1.46
N LEU A 267 0.16 6.57 2.42
CA LEU A 267 -0.04 5.73 3.60
C LEU A 267 -1.31 4.92 3.35
N VAL A 268 -1.26 3.60 3.56
CA VAL A 268 -2.34 2.67 3.20
C VAL A 268 -2.51 1.62 4.28
N PHE A 269 -3.73 1.50 4.76
CA PHE A 269 -4.15 0.52 5.76
C PHE A 269 -5.37 -0.23 5.25
N ALA A 270 -5.38 -1.55 5.39
CA ALA A 270 -6.49 -2.38 4.93
C ALA A 270 -6.71 -3.58 5.86
N SER A 271 -7.97 -3.87 6.20
CA SER A 271 -8.36 -4.98 7.07
C SER A 271 -8.19 -6.37 6.43
N SER A 272 -8.11 -6.43 5.11
CA SER A 272 -7.78 -7.65 4.35
C SER A 272 -6.70 -7.33 3.31
N ALA A 273 -5.55 -8.00 3.41
CA ALA A 273 -4.34 -7.71 2.65
C ALA A 273 -4.43 -8.04 1.14
N ARG A 274 -5.48 -8.78 0.77
CA ARG A 274 -5.87 -9.16 -0.61
C ARG A 274 -7.28 -8.66 -0.94
N GLY A 275 -7.74 -7.63 -0.24
CA GLY A 275 -9.08 -7.07 -0.42
C GLY A 275 -9.29 -6.46 -1.82
N ASP A 276 -8.21 -6.05 -2.50
CA ASP A 276 -8.19 -5.61 -3.89
C ASP A 276 -8.46 -6.76 -4.89
N GLU A 277 -8.19 -8.00 -4.50
CA GLU A 277 -8.59 -9.22 -5.20
C GLU A 277 -9.97 -9.73 -4.76
N TYR A 278 -10.66 -8.98 -3.87
CA TYR A 278 -11.88 -9.41 -3.16
C TYR A 278 -11.69 -10.65 -2.29
N ILE A 279 -10.46 -10.92 -1.84
CA ILE A 279 -10.14 -12.03 -0.96
C ILE A 279 -9.90 -11.51 0.46
N GLY A 280 -10.59 -12.13 1.42
CA GLY A 280 -10.53 -11.75 2.83
C GLY A 280 -11.62 -12.44 3.62
N ALA A 281 -11.77 -12.08 4.89
CA ALA A 281 -12.81 -12.62 5.76
C ALA A 281 -13.73 -11.49 6.23
N VAL A 282 -15.04 -11.72 6.15
CA VAL A 282 -16.03 -10.84 6.78
C VAL A 282 -15.73 -10.74 8.27
N ASP A 283 -15.82 -9.53 8.81
CA ASP A 283 -15.48 -9.17 10.19
C ASP A 283 -13.98 -9.25 10.54
N SER A 284 -13.07 -9.35 9.56
CA SER A 284 -11.66 -9.00 9.78
C SER A 284 -11.55 -7.55 10.21
N GLU A 285 -11.01 -7.33 11.41
CA GLU A 285 -10.91 -6.04 12.08
C GLU A 285 -9.45 -5.62 12.22
N LEU A 286 -9.11 -4.48 11.64
CA LEU A 286 -7.86 -3.76 11.89
C LEU A 286 -8.17 -2.46 12.64
N LEU A 287 -7.56 -2.29 13.81
CA LEU A 287 -7.48 -1.02 14.50
C LEU A 287 -6.08 -0.43 14.33
N ILE A 288 -5.99 0.88 14.07
CA ILE A 288 -4.72 1.62 14.02
C ILE A 288 -4.85 2.88 14.85
N ASP A 289 -3.78 3.17 15.59
CA ASP A 289 -3.69 4.34 16.45
C ASP A 289 -2.27 4.93 16.52
N GLU A 290 -2.18 6.20 16.92
CA GLU A 290 -0.93 6.92 17.22
C GLU A 290 0.15 6.77 16.14
N LEU A 291 -0.23 7.01 14.88
CA LEU A 291 0.64 6.86 13.72
C LEU A 291 1.69 7.98 13.69
N THR A 292 2.96 7.63 13.67
CA THR A 292 4.08 8.56 13.51
C THR A 292 4.85 8.29 12.22
N LEU A 293 4.94 9.30 11.37
CA LEU A 293 5.73 9.31 10.14
C LEU A 293 6.98 10.16 10.32
N THR A 294 8.15 9.55 10.20
CA THR A 294 9.43 10.25 10.26
C THR A 294 9.89 10.64 8.86
N LEU A 295 10.15 11.92 8.65
CA LEU A 295 10.60 12.51 7.39
C LEU A 295 11.97 13.20 7.55
N THR A 296 12.73 13.34 6.47
CA THR A 296 13.95 14.17 6.46
C THR A 296 13.62 15.66 6.55
N THR A 297 14.42 16.47 7.25
CA THR A 297 14.20 17.93 7.35
C THR A 297 14.62 18.70 6.10
N GLN A 298 15.53 18.17 5.28
CA GLN A 298 16.03 18.80 4.07
C GLN A 298 15.57 18.04 2.82
N PRO A 299 15.22 18.76 1.74
CA PRO A 299 15.11 18.20 0.41
C PRO A 299 16.53 18.02 -0.14
N GLU A 300 17.13 16.84 0.05
CA GLU A 300 18.25 16.45 -0.82
C GLU A 300 17.76 16.15 -2.23
#